data_AF-A0A960KG22-F1
#
_entry.id   AF-A0A960KG22-F1
#
_cell.length_a   1.000
_cell.length_b   1.000
_cell.length_c   1.000
_cell.angle_alpha   90.00
_cell.angle_beta   90.00
_cell.angle_gamma   90.00
#
_symmetry.space_group_name_H-M   'P 1'
#
loop_
_entity.id
_entity.type
_entity.pdbx_description
1 polymer ?
#
loop_
_entity_poly.entity_id
_entity_poly.type
_entity_poly.pdbx_seq_one_letter_code
_entity_poly.pdbx_strand_id
1 'polypeptide(L)'
;MFYSWCNQGLSRLGTIGLILLALSGCTPQPGANSAGATNQVSQAPDKHEHSHEHEEELGVHGGHMLHLEPHGFHAEWTHDDDSHTITVYADEIADQVKEIRFDVQIEGAEKESFALNSAESGAWSISSEALTTHLNMGEAAKVELVIVDGTGENTVHIEHEEHEHHH
;
A
#
# COMPACT_ATOMS: atom_id res chain seq x y z
N MET A 1 -5.33 -28.39 42.46
CA MET A 1 -6.24 -27.22 42.40
C MET A 1 -6.44 -26.90 40.93
N PHE A 2 -7.62 -27.24 40.39
CA PHE A 2 -7.97 -27.00 39.00
C PHE A 2 -8.91 -25.79 38.96
N TYR A 3 -8.48 -24.71 38.30
CA TYR A 3 -9.36 -23.57 38.02
C TYR A 3 -9.97 -23.77 36.63
N SER A 4 -11.25 -24.15 36.63
CA SER A 4 -12.11 -24.15 35.46
C SER A 4 -12.56 -22.71 35.18
N TRP A 5 -12.09 -22.11 34.10
CA TRP A 5 -12.55 -20.81 33.62
C TRP A 5 -13.74 -21.02 32.66
N CYS A 6 -14.90 -20.51 33.06
CA CYS A 6 -16.11 -20.43 32.24
C CYS A 6 -16.12 -19.04 31.58
N ASN A 7 -15.94 -18.98 30.27
CA ASN A 7 -16.07 -17.73 29.51
C ASN A 7 -17.46 -17.68 28.87
N GLN A 8 -18.30 -16.78 29.36
CA GLN A 8 -19.62 -16.47 28.81
C GLN A 8 -19.63 -15.03 28.29
N GLY A 9 -20.30 -14.82 27.16
CA GLY A 9 -20.74 -13.51 26.69
C GLY A 9 -19.81 -12.92 25.62
N LEU A 10 -20.29 -12.32 24.53
CA LEU A 10 -21.55 -11.62 24.29
C LEU A 10 -21.78 -11.63 22.77
N SER A 11 -22.89 -12.19 22.28
CA SER A 11 -23.39 -11.86 20.94
C SER A 11 -24.18 -10.55 21.03
N ARG A 12 -23.69 -9.49 20.38
CA ARG A 12 -24.46 -8.26 20.17
C ARG A 12 -24.88 -8.19 18.69
N LEU A 13 -26.14 -8.57 18.44
CA LEU A 13 -26.87 -8.10 17.26
C LEU A 13 -27.19 -6.61 17.45
N GLY A 14 -26.74 -5.78 16.52
CA GLY A 14 -27.10 -4.37 16.45
C GLY A 14 -27.18 -3.93 14.99
N THR A 15 -28.36 -4.08 14.40
CA THR A 15 -28.69 -3.67 13.03
C THR A 15 -28.71 -2.13 12.96
N ILE A 16 -27.77 -1.54 12.20
CA ILE A 16 -27.67 -0.08 11.99
C ILE A 16 -28.58 0.33 10.83
N GLY A 17 -29.40 1.35 11.08
CA GLY A 17 -30.36 1.92 10.15
C GLY A 17 -29.72 2.77 9.05
N LEU A 18 -30.22 2.58 7.83
CA LEU A 18 -29.84 3.26 6.61
C LEU A 18 -30.52 4.65 6.54
N ILE A 19 -29.74 5.72 6.66
CA ILE A 19 -30.19 7.10 6.45
C ILE A 19 -29.75 7.55 5.04
N LEU A 20 -30.73 7.70 4.15
CA LEU A 20 -30.57 8.27 2.80
C LEU A 20 -30.75 9.78 2.84
N LEU A 21 -29.68 10.53 2.56
CA LEU A 21 -29.69 11.97 2.33
C LEU A 21 -28.78 12.28 1.14
N ALA A 22 -29.38 12.51 -0.03
CA ALA A 22 -28.69 13.11 -1.17
C ALA A 22 -29.45 14.38 -1.58
N LEU A 23 -28.83 15.52 -1.26
CA LEU A 23 -29.28 16.88 -1.54
C LEU A 23 -28.77 17.32 -2.93
N SER A 24 -29.72 17.61 -3.82
CA SER A 24 -29.82 18.76 -4.74
C SER A 24 -28.57 19.49 -5.29
N GLY A 25 -28.54 19.61 -6.62
CA GLY A 25 -28.21 20.83 -7.41
C GLY A 25 -26.72 21.15 -7.63
N CYS A 26 -26.27 21.92 -8.62
CA CYS A 26 -26.83 22.59 -9.79
C CYS A 26 -25.63 22.93 -10.73
N THR A 27 -25.81 22.82 -12.04
CA THR A 27 -24.95 23.35 -13.12
C THR A 27 -25.04 24.89 -13.19
N PRO A 28 -24.04 25.66 -13.68
CA PRO A 28 -23.67 25.73 -15.11
C PRO A 28 -22.20 26.11 -15.48
N GLN A 29 -21.72 25.67 -16.66
CA GLN A 29 -20.49 26.17 -17.31
C GLN A 29 -20.83 26.93 -18.60
N PRO A 30 -20.37 28.19 -18.76
CA PRO A 30 -20.45 28.91 -20.03
C PRO A 30 -19.08 29.22 -20.66
N GLY A 31 -19.05 29.25 -22.00
CA GLY A 31 -18.10 30.01 -22.84
C GLY A 31 -16.87 29.22 -23.30
N ALA A 32 -16.78 28.73 -24.55
CA ALA A 32 -16.61 29.44 -25.84
C ALA A 32 -15.18 29.93 -26.13
N ASN A 33 -14.52 29.19 -27.03
CA ASN A 33 -13.70 29.62 -28.19
C ASN A 33 -12.67 30.75 -28.03
N SER A 34 -11.41 30.49 -28.38
CA SER A 34 -10.80 31.05 -29.61
C SER A 34 -9.33 30.67 -29.81
N ALA A 35 -8.97 30.66 -31.09
CA ALA A 35 -7.70 30.32 -31.71
C ALA A 35 -6.55 31.29 -31.43
N GLY A 36 -5.32 30.87 -31.79
CA GLY A 36 -4.36 31.78 -32.42
C GLY A 36 -2.95 31.77 -31.85
N ALA A 37 -2.02 31.33 -32.70
CA ALA A 37 -0.56 31.30 -32.55
C ALA A 37 0.11 32.57 -31.98
N THR A 38 1.30 32.41 -31.40
CA THR A 38 2.54 33.06 -31.88
C THR A 38 3.79 32.57 -31.12
N ASN A 39 4.87 32.38 -31.87
CA ASN A 39 6.24 32.14 -31.42
C ASN A 39 6.76 33.26 -30.50
N GLN A 40 7.39 32.90 -29.38
CA GLN A 40 8.55 33.63 -28.88
C GLN A 40 9.60 32.68 -28.29
N VAL A 41 10.81 32.82 -28.83
CA VAL A 41 12.07 32.26 -28.35
C VAL A 41 12.36 32.85 -26.97
N SER A 42 12.63 32.00 -26.00
CA SER A 42 13.37 32.36 -24.80
C SER A 42 14.29 31.21 -24.43
N GLN A 43 15.57 31.48 -24.61
CA GLN A 43 16.72 30.68 -24.25
C GLN A 43 16.77 30.57 -22.72
N ALA A 44 16.65 29.36 -22.20
CA ALA A 44 16.85 29.04 -20.79
C ALA A 44 17.67 27.73 -20.71
N PRO A 45 18.55 27.62 -19.69
CA PRO A 45 19.71 26.73 -19.72
C PRO A 45 19.31 25.26 -19.69
N ASP A 46 20.14 24.42 -20.30
CA ASP A 46 20.20 22.97 -20.11
C ASP A 46 20.11 22.64 -18.61
N LYS A 47 18.89 22.44 -18.12
CA LYS A 47 18.66 21.58 -16.98
C LYS A 47 18.75 20.19 -17.57
N HIS A 48 19.90 19.56 -17.34
CA HIS A 48 19.95 18.11 -17.27
C HIS A 48 18.95 17.69 -16.19
N GLU A 49 17.69 17.53 -16.58
CA GLU A 49 16.77 16.67 -15.88
C GLU A 49 17.35 15.27 -16.08
N HIS A 50 18.12 14.83 -15.09
CA HIS A 50 18.29 13.42 -14.85
C HIS A 50 16.91 12.89 -14.45
N SER A 51 16.05 12.68 -15.45
CA SER A 51 14.95 11.74 -15.36
C SER A 51 15.64 10.40 -15.22
N HIS A 52 15.92 10.00 -13.99
CA HIS A 52 16.17 8.60 -13.71
C HIS A 52 14.83 7.93 -13.97
N GLU A 53 14.65 7.46 -15.21
CA GLU A 53 13.73 6.36 -15.47
C GLU A 53 14.23 5.23 -14.57
N HIS A 54 13.63 5.11 -13.39
CA HIS A 54 13.71 3.90 -12.61
C HIS A 54 12.92 2.89 -13.42
N GLU A 55 13.61 2.17 -14.31
CA GLU A 55 13.13 0.85 -14.69
C GLU A 55 13.05 0.10 -13.36
N GLU A 56 11.89 0.09 -12.70
CA GLU A 56 11.68 -0.70 -11.49
C GLU A 56 12.07 -2.13 -11.86
N GLU A 57 13.23 -2.58 -11.37
CA GLU A 57 13.70 -3.93 -11.60
C GLU A 57 12.72 -4.84 -10.86
N LEU A 58 11.73 -5.33 -11.60
CA LEU A 58 10.77 -6.29 -11.06
C LEU A 58 11.54 -7.48 -10.49
N GLY A 59 11.12 -7.92 -9.32
CA GLY A 59 11.71 -9.08 -8.70
C GLY A 59 11.40 -10.36 -9.48
N VAL A 60 11.96 -11.47 -9.00
CA VAL A 60 11.88 -12.77 -9.69
C VAL A 60 10.46 -13.34 -9.72
N HIS A 61 9.57 -12.82 -8.88
CA HIS A 61 8.15 -13.18 -8.81
C HIS A 61 7.27 -12.17 -9.57
N GLY A 62 7.85 -11.18 -10.24
CA GLY A 62 7.16 -10.13 -10.99
C GLY A 62 6.55 -9.02 -10.13
N GLY A 63 7.00 -8.89 -8.89
CA GLY A 63 6.59 -7.87 -7.93
C GLY A 63 7.60 -6.72 -7.83
N HIS A 64 7.31 -5.78 -6.94
CA HIS A 64 8.18 -4.64 -6.68
C HIS A 64 9.26 -5.01 -5.66
N MET A 65 10.49 -4.64 -5.96
CA MET A 65 11.62 -4.82 -5.06
C MET A 65 11.64 -3.73 -4.00
N LEU A 66 11.82 -4.14 -2.75
CA LEU A 66 11.86 -3.30 -1.57
C LEU A 66 13.23 -3.39 -0.91
N HIS A 67 13.76 -2.24 -0.50
CA HIS A 67 14.99 -2.15 0.28
C HIS A 67 14.64 -1.83 1.73
N LEU A 68 14.84 -2.78 2.65
CA LEU A 68 14.45 -2.60 4.05
C LEU A 68 15.58 -2.00 4.88
N GLU A 69 15.27 -0.96 5.65
CA GLU A 69 16.17 -0.36 6.61
C GLU A 69 15.93 -0.93 8.02
N PRO A 70 16.93 -0.95 8.92
CA PRO A 70 18.28 -0.41 8.77
C PRO A 70 19.30 -1.41 8.21
N HIS A 71 18.92 -2.66 7.98
CA HIS A 71 19.88 -3.73 7.66
C HIS A 71 20.13 -3.91 6.16
N GLY A 72 19.34 -3.27 5.30
CA GLY A 72 19.57 -3.17 3.86
C GLY A 72 19.35 -4.46 3.08
N PHE A 73 18.51 -5.36 3.58
CA PHE A 73 18.12 -6.55 2.85
C PHE A 73 17.00 -6.25 1.86
N HIS A 74 16.86 -7.11 0.87
CA HIS A 74 15.81 -6.99 -0.14
C HIS A 74 14.62 -7.89 0.21
N ALA A 75 13.43 -7.37 -0.04
CA ALA A 75 12.22 -8.18 -0.16
C ALA A 75 11.55 -7.85 -1.49
N GLU A 76 10.75 -8.77 -2.00
CA GLU A 76 9.87 -8.52 -3.13
C GLU A 76 8.44 -8.57 -2.62
N TRP A 77 7.57 -7.67 -3.09
CA TRP A 77 6.14 -7.79 -2.82
C TRP A 77 5.32 -7.81 -4.11
N THR A 78 4.33 -8.70 -4.15
CA THR A 78 3.34 -8.81 -5.22
C THR A 78 1.94 -8.59 -4.67
N HIS A 79 1.05 -8.10 -5.52
CA HIS A 79 -0.38 -8.07 -5.24
C HIS A 79 -1.16 -8.77 -6.37
N ASP A 80 -2.27 -9.39 -6.02
CA ASP A 80 -3.29 -9.90 -6.92
C ASP A 80 -4.61 -9.23 -6.56
N ASP A 81 -5.07 -8.34 -7.44
CA ASP A 81 -6.30 -7.56 -7.24
C ASP A 81 -7.57 -8.42 -7.30
N ASP A 82 -7.57 -9.51 -8.09
CA ASP A 82 -8.75 -10.37 -8.24
C ASP A 82 -9.00 -11.18 -6.96
N SER A 83 -7.94 -11.62 -6.29
CA SER A 83 -8.02 -12.39 -5.06
C SER A 83 -7.79 -11.56 -3.79
N HIS A 84 -7.50 -10.27 -3.92
CA HIS A 84 -7.06 -9.37 -2.86
C HIS A 84 -5.91 -9.93 -2.02
N THR A 85 -4.96 -10.60 -2.67
CA THR A 85 -3.85 -11.29 -2.02
C THR A 85 -2.57 -10.49 -2.17
N ILE A 86 -1.91 -10.23 -1.05
CA ILE A 86 -0.56 -9.68 -1.00
C ILE A 86 0.40 -10.80 -0.64
N THR A 87 1.51 -10.92 -1.36
CA THR A 87 2.61 -11.85 -1.03
C THR A 87 3.92 -11.09 -0.91
N VAL A 88 4.69 -11.39 0.13
CA VAL A 88 6.02 -10.85 0.38
C VAL A 88 7.02 -12.01 0.36
N TYR A 89 8.06 -11.86 -0.44
CA TYR A 89 9.19 -12.78 -0.53
C TYR A 89 10.40 -12.17 0.15
N ALA A 90 10.95 -12.85 1.15
CA ALA A 90 12.08 -12.39 1.96
C ALA A 90 13.16 -13.48 2.04
N ASP A 91 13.54 -14.04 0.89
CA ASP A 91 14.43 -15.20 0.77
C ASP A 91 15.79 -15.01 1.44
N GLU A 92 16.36 -13.80 1.38
CA GLU A 92 17.67 -13.48 1.97
C GLU A 92 17.73 -13.71 3.49
N ILE A 93 16.58 -13.55 4.16
CA ILE A 93 16.48 -13.59 5.62
C ILE A 93 15.42 -14.57 6.13
N ALA A 94 14.92 -15.47 5.27
CA ALA A 94 13.74 -16.28 5.57
C ALA A 94 13.84 -17.06 6.89
N ASP A 95 15.01 -17.64 7.18
CA ASP A 95 15.28 -18.40 8.41
C ASP A 95 15.32 -17.54 9.69
N GLN A 96 15.32 -16.22 9.55
CA GLN A 96 15.45 -15.24 10.64
C GLN A 96 14.14 -14.50 10.93
N VAL A 97 13.18 -14.54 9.99
CA VAL A 97 11.89 -13.86 10.09
C VAL A 97 11.04 -14.46 11.21
N LYS A 98 10.55 -13.58 12.09
CA LYS A 98 9.60 -13.92 13.16
C LYS A 98 8.18 -13.45 12.84
N GLU A 99 8.06 -12.33 12.14
CA GLU A 99 6.79 -11.71 11.77
C GLU A 99 7.00 -10.85 10.51
N ILE A 100 6.04 -10.88 9.61
CA ILE A 100 5.90 -9.90 8.53
C ILE A 100 4.51 -9.29 8.64
N ARG A 101 4.41 -7.97 8.59
CA ARG A 101 3.13 -7.25 8.58
C ARG A 101 3.19 -5.98 7.76
N PHE A 102 2.03 -5.51 7.32
CA PHE A 102 1.86 -4.13 6.88
C PHE A 102 1.27 -3.29 8.01
N ASP A 103 1.89 -2.16 8.28
CA ASP A 103 1.35 -1.12 9.17
C ASP A 103 0.77 0.01 8.32
N VAL A 104 -0.49 0.35 8.54
CA VAL A 104 -1.22 1.39 7.81
C VAL A 104 -1.59 2.52 8.76
N GLN A 105 -1.24 3.75 8.38
CA GLN A 105 -1.61 4.96 9.10
C GLN A 105 -2.38 5.91 8.18
N ILE A 106 -3.62 6.22 8.57
CA ILE A 106 -4.46 7.25 7.95
C ILE A 106 -4.59 8.43 8.91
N GLU A 107 -4.64 9.66 8.40
CA GLU A 107 -4.79 10.85 9.25
C GLU A 107 -6.08 10.77 10.08
N GLY A 108 -5.96 10.95 11.40
CA GLY A 108 -7.09 10.94 12.33
C GLY A 108 -7.62 9.54 12.69
N ALA A 109 -7.00 8.46 12.20
CA ALA A 109 -7.29 7.09 12.57
C ALA A 109 -6.18 6.47 13.44
N GLU A 110 -6.52 5.42 14.19
CA GLU A 110 -5.51 4.59 14.84
C GLU A 110 -4.76 3.75 13.79
N LYS A 111 -3.48 3.46 14.07
CA LYS A 111 -2.65 2.61 13.20
C LYS A 111 -3.23 1.20 13.15
N GLU A 112 -3.39 0.66 11.94
CA GLU A 112 -3.87 -0.70 11.70
C GLU A 112 -2.71 -1.59 11.25
N SER A 113 -2.66 -2.84 11.71
CA SER A 113 -1.59 -3.79 11.40
C SER A 113 -2.16 -5.07 10.79
N PHE A 114 -1.60 -5.48 9.64
CA PHE A 114 -2.00 -6.65 8.87
C PHE A 114 -0.88 -7.68 8.86
N ALA A 115 -0.94 -8.66 9.75
CA ALA A 115 0.06 -9.73 9.83
C ALA A 115 -0.11 -10.74 8.68
N LEU A 116 0.99 -11.05 8.00
CA LEU A 116 1.03 -12.06 6.96
C LEU A 116 1.30 -13.45 7.55
N ASN A 117 0.76 -14.46 6.90
CA ASN A 117 0.96 -15.85 7.27
C ASN A 117 2.13 -16.42 6.47
N SER A 118 3.02 -17.17 7.13
CA SER A 118 4.05 -17.91 6.41
C SER A 118 3.40 -18.90 5.44
N ALA A 119 3.85 -18.85 4.19
CA ALA A 119 3.47 -19.74 3.12
C ALA A 119 4.59 -20.76 2.87
N GLU A 120 4.88 -21.09 1.62
CA GLU A 120 6.06 -21.86 1.26
C GLU A 120 7.37 -21.13 1.61
N SER A 121 8.51 -21.83 1.49
CA SER A 121 9.81 -21.35 1.97
C SER A 121 10.15 -19.97 1.40
N GLY A 122 10.29 -18.97 2.27
CA GLY A 122 10.66 -17.59 1.88
C GLY A 122 9.48 -16.68 1.53
N ALA A 123 8.24 -17.18 1.57
CA ALA A 123 7.04 -16.41 1.22
C ALA A 123 6.10 -16.24 2.42
N TRP A 124 5.47 -15.07 2.49
CA TRP A 124 4.42 -14.73 3.44
C TRP A 124 3.25 -14.09 2.71
N SER A 125 2.01 -14.44 3.06
CA SER A 125 0.85 -13.90 2.36
C SER A 125 -0.35 -13.61 3.26
N ILE A 126 -1.19 -12.70 2.78
CA ILE A 126 -2.49 -12.36 3.36
C ILE A 126 -3.48 -12.07 2.23
N SER A 127 -4.70 -12.58 2.37
CA SER A 127 -5.84 -12.10 1.57
C SER A 127 -6.66 -11.11 2.41
N SER A 128 -6.67 -9.85 2.02
CA SER A 128 -7.29 -8.77 2.79
C SER A 128 -7.72 -7.61 1.88
N GLU A 129 -9.02 -7.52 1.62
CA GLU A 129 -9.64 -6.42 0.87
C GLU A 129 -9.35 -5.04 1.53
N ALA A 130 -9.28 -5.00 2.86
CA ALA A 130 -8.97 -3.78 3.59
C ALA A 130 -7.54 -3.30 3.32
N LEU A 131 -6.56 -4.21 3.34
CA LEU A 131 -5.17 -3.86 3.04
C LEU A 131 -5.00 -3.43 1.58
N THR A 132 -5.60 -4.16 0.63
CA THR A 132 -5.55 -3.75 -0.79
C THR A 132 -6.25 -2.42 -1.01
N THR A 133 -7.32 -2.11 -0.28
CA THR A 133 -7.96 -0.79 -0.33
C THR A 133 -6.99 0.29 0.15
N HIS A 134 -6.33 0.08 1.29
CA HIS A 134 -5.34 1.04 1.81
C HIS A 134 -4.15 1.26 0.86
N LEU A 135 -3.66 0.20 0.22
CA LEU A 135 -2.63 0.25 -0.82
C LEU A 135 -3.11 0.93 -2.13
N ASN A 136 -4.40 1.22 -2.27
CA ASN A 136 -4.95 1.96 -3.41
C ASN A 136 -5.37 3.39 -3.03
N MET A 137 -5.18 3.80 -1.77
CA MET A 137 -5.53 5.13 -1.30
C MET A 137 -4.48 6.20 -1.62
N GLY A 138 -3.33 5.83 -2.19
CA GLY A 138 -2.26 6.76 -2.53
C GLY A 138 -1.75 7.48 -1.28
N GLU A 139 -1.56 8.80 -1.39
CA GLU A 139 -1.09 9.63 -0.28
C GLU A 139 -2.04 9.70 0.93
N ALA A 140 -3.30 9.27 0.79
CA ALA A 140 -4.25 9.29 1.92
C ALA A 140 -3.98 8.20 2.97
N ALA A 141 -3.16 7.19 2.65
CA ALA A 141 -2.73 6.15 3.57
C ALA A 141 -1.21 5.97 3.51
N LYS A 142 -0.54 6.14 4.64
CA LYS A 142 0.87 5.76 4.77
C LYS A 142 0.95 4.28 5.07
N VAL A 143 1.48 3.50 4.12
CA VAL A 143 1.67 2.05 4.27
C VAL A 143 3.16 1.73 4.44
N GLU A 144 3.49 0.93 5.46
CA GLU A 144 4.85 0.47 5.73
C GLU A 144 4.86 -1.06 5.81
N LEU A 145 5.77 -1.71 5.10
CA LEU A 145 6.07 -3.12 5.33
C LEU A 145 7.05 -3.21 6.50
N VAL A 146 6.73 -4.06 7.48
CA VAL A 146 7.53 -4.31 8.67
C VAL A 146 7.90 -5.80 8.72
N ILE A 147 9.20 -6.09 8.76
CA ILE A 147 9.75 -7.42 8.95
C ILE A 147 10.50 -7.48 10.27
N VAL A 148 10.04 -8.32 11.19
CA VAL A 148 10.63 -8.51 12.51
C VAL A 148 11.51 -9.76 12.49
N ASP A 149 12.74 -9.64 12.96
CA ASP A 149 13.71 -10.74 12.97
C ASP A 149 14.40 -10.93 14.36
N GLY A 150 15.53 -11.64 14.38
CA GLY A 150 16.38 -11.83 15.57
C GLY A 150 16.90 -10.53 16.20
N THR A 151 17.01 -9.48 15.41
CA THR A 151 17.76 -8.25 15.67
C THR A 151 16.88 -7.03 15.88
N GLY A 152 15.66 -7.00 15.32
CA GLY A 152 14.73 -5.91 15.50
C GLY A 152 13.63 -5.87 14.44
N GLU A 153 13.06 -4.68 14.26
CA GLU A 153 12.16 -4.37 13.14
C GLU A 153 12.98 -3.77 12.00
N ASN A 154 12.66 -4.21 10.80
CA ASN A 154 13.15 -3.64 9.55
C ASN A 154 11.96 -3.16 8.74
N THR A 155 12.04 -1.95 8.20
CA THR A 155 10.90 -1.24 7.66
C THR A 155 11.19 -0.63 6.31
N VAL A 156 10.18 -0.57 5.47
CA VAL A 156 10.20 0.14 4.18
C VAL A 156 8.83 0.75 3.93
N HIS A 157 8.81 1.99 3.44
CA HIS A 157 7.58 2.63 2.99
C HIS A 157 7.20 2.07 1.62
N ILE A 158 5.92 1.73 1.44
CA ILE A 158 5.40 1.33 0.12
C ILE A 158 5.03 2.59 -0.62
N GLU A 159 5.79 2.91 -1.67
CA GLU A 159 5.49 3.99 -2.59
C GLU A 159 4.35 3.57 -3.52
N HIS A 160 3.44 4.50 -3.81
CA HIS A 160 2.41 4.31 -4.82
C HIS A 160 2.92 4.93 -6.11
N GLU A 161 3.34 4.13 -7.08
CA GLU A 161 3.57 4.66 -8.42
C GLU A 161 2.22 5.04 -9.04
N GLU A 162 2.01 6.32 -9.33
CA GLU A 162 0.86 6.76 -10.11
C GLU A 162 1.00 6.21 -11.53
N HIS A 163 0.38 5.06 -11.80
CA HIS A 163 0.24 4.59 -13.17
C HIS A 163 -0.73 5.54 -13.90
N GLU A 164 -0.19 6.52 -14.63
CA GLU A 164 -0.98 7.31 -15.57
C GLU A 164 -1.57 6.37 -16.63
N HIS A 165 -2.86 6.03 -16.47
CA HIS A 165 -3.60 5.32 -17.50
C HIS A 165 -3.81 6.25 -18.70
N HIS A 166 -2.90 6.17 -19.66
CA HIS A 166 -3.03 6.79 -20.96
C HIS A 166 -4.22 6.13 -21.70
N HIS A 167 -5.37 6.83 -21.72
CA HIS A 167 -6.60 6.44 -22.41
C HIS A 167 -6.54 6.67 -23.93
#